data_AF-A0A967S5E0-F1
#
_entry.id   AF-A0A967S5E0-F1
#
_cell.length_a   1.000
_cell.length_b   1.000
_cell.length_c   1.000
_cell.angle_alpha   90.00
_cell.angle_beta   90.00
_cell.angle_gamma   90.00
#
_symmetry.space_group_name_H-M   'P 1'
#
loop_
_entity.id
_entity.type
_entity.pdbx_description
1 polymer ?
#
loop_
_entity_poly.entity_id
_entity_poly.type
_entity_poly.pdbx_seq_one_letter_code
_entity_poly.pdbx_strand_id
1 'polypeptide(L)' 'LPGERLEIGGGVVRVDGRPLPAPLDLPTPGGGAWTVDDGEVFVLSDARARTQADSRTFGPVPAAGCR' A
#
# COMPACT_ATOMS: atom_id res chain seq x y z
N LEU A 1 -3.82 -3.80 6.95
CA LEU A 1 -4.73 -3.59 8.08
C LEU A 1 -3.92 -3.06 9.25
N PRO A 2 -4.57 -2.45 10.24
CA PRO A 2 -3.92 -1.99 11.45
C PRO A 2 -2.90 -2.96 12.03
N GLY A 3 -1.69 -2.47 12.30
CA GLY A 3 -0.55 -3.23 12.79
C GLY A 3 0.29 -3.94 11.71
N GLU A 4 -0.17 -3.97 10.46
CA GLU A 4 0.58 -4.60 9.37
C GLU A 4 1.68 -3.68 8.82
N ARG A 5 2.79 -4.29 8.41
CA ARG A 5 3.87 -3.61 7.70
C ARG A 5 3.76 -3.85 6.20
N LEU A 6 3.60 -2.76 5.46
CA LEU A 6 3.57 -2.77 4.00
C LEU A 6 4.94 -2.40 3.43
N GLU A 7 5.42 -3.17 2.47
CA GLU A 7 6.67 -2.91 1.74
C GLU A 7 6.42 -2.97 0.23
N ILE A 8 7.00 -2.01 -0.49
CA ILE A 8 7.03 -2.04 -1.96
C ILE A 8 8.50 -2.06 -2.37
N GLY A 9 8.88 -3.08 -3.15
CA GLY A 9 10.24 -3.21 -3.64
C GLY A 9 10.35 -4.28 -4.74
N GLY A 10 11.13 -3.97 -5.78
CA GLY A 10 11.31 -4.86 -6.93
C GLY A 10 10.01 -5.13 -7.69
N GLY A 11 9.08 -4.16 -7.72
CA GLY A 11 7.77 -4.33 -8.36
C GLY A 11 6.74 -5.13 -7.56
N VAL A 12 7.11 -5.63 -6.38
CA VAL A 12 6.25 -6.49 -5.54
C VAL A 12 5.79 -5.72 -4.31
N VAL A 13 4.50 -5.83 -4.01
CA VAL A 13 3.91 -5.39 -2.74
C VAL A 13 3.96 -6.55 -1.76
N ARG A 14 4.46 -6.31 -0.55
CA ARG A 14 4.47 -7.27 0.55
C ARG A 14 3.73 -6.70 1.74
N VAL A 15 2.97 -7.55 2.43
CA VAL A 15 2.30 -7.27 3.70
C VAL A 15 2.85 -8.28 4.71
N ASP A 16 3.47 -7.79 5.77
CA ASP A 16 4.18 -8.60 6.77
C ASP A 16 5.16 -9.60 6.14
N GLY A 17 5.91 -9.12 5.14
CA GLY A 17 6.89 -9.90 4.38
C GLY A 17 6.30 -10.87 3.37
N ARG A 18 4.97 -11.03 3.31
CA ARG A 18 4.30 -11.93 2.35
C ARG A 18 3.89 -11.16 1.11
N PRO A 19 4.19 -11.66 -0.11
CA PRO A 19 3.74 -11.00 -1.33
C PRO A 19 2.21 -10.96 -1.35
N LEU A 20 1.65 -9.77 -1.56
CA LEU A 20 0.22 -9.60 -1.68
C LEU A 20 -0.20 -10.08 -3.08
N PRO A 21 -1.07 -11.10 -3.20
CA PRO A 21 -1.63 -11.48 -4.48
C PRO A 21 -2.52 -10.35 -4.98
N ALA A 22 -2.01 -9.56 -5.93
CA ALA A 22 -2.81 -8.53 -6.57
C ALA A 22 -3.70 -9.16 -7.64
N PRO A 23 -4.93 -8.67 -7.85
CA PRO A 23 -5.78 -9.11 -8.96
C PRO A 23 -5.20 -8.72 -10.35
N LEU A 24 -4.15 -7.91 -10.36
CA LEU A 24 -3.45 -7.44 -11.55
C LEU A 24 -1.98 -7.85 -11.45
N ASP A 25 -1.52 -8.68 -12.39
CA ASP A 25 -0.11 -9.06 -12.61
C ASP A 25 0.71 -7.89 -13.18
N LEU A 26 0.60 -6.71 -12.55
CA LEU A 26 1.33 -5.51 -12.93
C LEU A 26 2.31 -5.12 -11.83
N PRO A 27 3.58 -4.86 -12.18
CA PRO A 27 4.57 -4.42 -11.21
C PRO A 27 4.13 -3.11 -10.56
N THR A 28 4.37 -2.96 -9.26
CA THR A 28 4.12 -1.72 -8.53
C THR A 28 5.38 -0.86 -8.57
N PRO A 29 5.39 0.27 -9.32
CA PRO A 29 6.54 1.14 -9.41
C PRO A 29 6.75 1.93 -8.12
N GLY A 30 8.01 2.29 -7.88
CA GLY A 30 8.47 2.97 -6.67
C GLY A 30 9.06 2.00 -5.64
N GLY A 31 9.19 2.49 -4.41
CA GLY A 31 9.65 1.69 -3.28
C GLY A 31 9.44 2.43 -1.97
N GLY A 32 9.33 1.67 -0.89
CA GLY A 32 9.13 2.21 0.44
C GLY A 32 8.60 1.17 1.41
N ALA A 33 8.54 1.56 2.68
CA ALA A 33 7.95 0.76 3.73
C ALA A 33 7.11 1.66 4.63
N TRP A 34 5.95 1.16 5.03
CA TRP A 34 4.99 1.87 5.86
C TRP A 34 4.43 0.90 6.90
N THR A 35 4.22 1.41 8.10
CA THR A 35 3.35 0.75 9.08
C THR A 35 1.96 1.36 8.90
N VAL A 36 0.92 0.53 8.88
CA VAL A 36 -0.46 0.99 8.87
C VAL A 36 -0.97 0.91 10.30
N ASP A 37 -1.22 2.05 10.94
CA ASP A 37 -1.65 2.06 12.34
C ASP A 37 -3.15 1.75 12.50
N ASP A 38 -3.57 1.59 13.75
CA ASP A 38 -4.98 1.47 14.13
C ASP A 38 -5.80 2.65 13.59
N GLY A 39 -6.85 2.34 12.83
CA GLY A 39 -7.70 3.33 12.19
C GLY A 39 -7.13 3.91 10.88
N GLU A 40 -6.03 3.39 10.36
CA GLU A 40 -5.48 3.78 9.06
C GLU A 40 -5.70 2.71 7.98
N VAL A 41 -5.61 3.17 6.74
CA VAL A 41 -5.55 2.33 5.55
C VAL A 41 -4.45 2.81 4.62
N PHE A 42 -3.80 1.86 3.94
CA PHE A 42 -2.91 2.14 2.83
C PHE A 42 -3.67 1.90 1.51
N VAL A 43 -3.85 2.94 0.71
CA VAL A 43 -4.56 2.86 -0.57
C VAL A 43 -3.59 2.84 -1.75
N LEU A 44 -3.88 1.99 -2.74
CA LEU A 44 -3.12 1.87 -3.98
C LEU A 44 -4.07 2.00 -5.16
N SER A 45 -3.72 2.86 -6.13
CA SER A 45 -4.47 2.93 -7.38
C SER A 45 -4.20 1.69 -8.23
N ASP A 46 -5.22 1.11 -8.85
CA ASP A 46 -5.06 0.06 -9.87
C ASP A 46 -4.31 0.57 -11.10
N ALA A 47 -4.41 1.87 -11.41
CA ALA A 47 -3.66 2.53 -12.46
C ALA A 47 -2.21 2.84 -12.01
N ARG A 48 -1.55 1.85 -11.38
CA ARG A 48 -0.24 1.96 -10.68
C ARG A 48 0.86 2.66 -11.49
N ALA A 49 0.86 2.45 -12.80
CA ALA A 49 1.85 2.99 -13.74
C ALA A 49 1.49 4.38 -14.30
N ARG A 50 0.22 4.81 -14.18
CA ARG A 50 -0.25 6.09 -14.74
C ARG A 50 -0.28 7.21 -13.72
N THR A 51 -0.39 6.88 -12.43
CA THR A 51 -0.46 7.86 -11.36
C THR A 51 0.22 7.33 -10.09
N GLN A 52 0.71 8.27 -9.29
CA GLN A 52 1.20 8.05 -7.93
C GLN A 52 0.36 8.82 -6.90
N ALA A 53 -0.84 9.27 -7.26
CA ALA A 53 -1.78 9.94 -6.35
C ALA A 53 -2.47 8.93 -5.40
N ASP A 54 -1.67 8.19 -4.63
CA ASP A 54 -2.10 7.22 -3.63
C ASP A 54 -1.09 7.15 -2.45
N SER A 55 -1.28 6.21 -1.52
CA SER A 55 -0.50 6.13 -0.28
C SER A 55 1.00 5.92 -0.48
N ARG A 56 1.45 5.56 -1.69
CA ARG A 56 2.88 5.55 -2.03
C ARG A 56 3.53 6.94 -1.91
N THR A 57 2.74 7.99 -2.15
CA THR A 57 3.22 9.38 -2.14
C THR A 57 2.90 10.08 -0.83
N PHE A 58 1.68 9.89 -0.31
CA PHE A 58 1.21 10.62 0.89
C PHE A 58 1.13 9.78 2.16
N GLY A 59 1.48 8.49 2.11
CA GLY A 59 1.43 7.57 3.25
C GLY A 59 0.03 6.98 3.53
N PRO A 60 -0.10 6.15 4.58
CA PRO A 60 -1.40 5.72 5.09
C PRO A 60 -2.31 6.92 5.38
N VAL A 61 -3.62 6.70 5.28
CA VAL A 61 -4.63 7.72 5.54
C VAL A 61 -5.67 7.18 6.52
N PRO A 62 -6.36 8.05 7.28
CA PRO A 62 -7.42 7.61 8.18
C PRO A 62 -8.50 6.84 7.43
N ALA A 63 -8.83 5.65 7.92
CA ALA A 63 -10.02 4.93 7.54
C ALA A 63 -11.20 5.71 8.12
N ALA A 64 -11.90 6.49 7.28
CA ALA A 64 -13.08 7.21 7.72
C ALA A 64 -14.12 6.21 8.27
N GLY A 65 -14.26 6.11 9.60
CA GLY A 65 -15.21 5.16 10.20
C GLY A 65 -15.04 4.73 11.65
N CYS A 66 -14.03 5.15 12.42
CA CYS A 66 -14.02 4.90 13.88
C CYS A 66 -14.11 6.22 14.64
N ARG A 67 -15.26 6.43 15.28
CA ARG A 67 -15.53 7.49 16.26
C ARG A 67 -14.61 7.37 17.46
#